data_AF-A0A1F7QIK4-F1
#
_entry.id   AF-A0A1F7QIK4-F1
#
_cell.length_a   1.000
_cell.length_b   1.000
_cell.length_c   1.000
_cell.angle_alpha   90.00
_cell.angle_beta   90.00
_cell.angle_gamma   90.00
#
_symmetry.space_group_name_H-M   'P 1'
#
loop_
_entity.id
_entity.type
_entity.pdbx_description
1 polymer ?
#
loop_
_entity_poly.entity_id
_entity_poly.type
_entity_poly.pdbx_seq_one_letter_code
_entity_poly.pdbx_strand_id
1 'polypeptide(L)'
;MFMLDRRCQVLLPLALALALTACAGRGGIPREPFPDVPVPASFIPYSDQWVRIRSAQADVARLIYMSELDVEGAGAAVRELLLKNGWTLVLTNRTKTPDGYKVTIMDFGKEADTIRLTAREAANATHVELSVARMTRR
;
A
#
# COMPACT_ATOMS: atom_id res chain seq x y z
N MET A 1 -46.23 34.84 7.26
CA MET A 1 -46.20 33.44 6.78
C MET A 1 -45.23 33.41 5.60
N PHE A 2 -44.01 32.91 5.84
CA PHE A 2 -42.85 33.12 4.96
C PHE A 2 -43.05 32.52 3.56
N MET A 3 -43.03 33.37 2.54
CA MET A 3 -42.86 32.96 1.14
C MET A 3 -41.44 32.41 0.98
N LEU A 4 -41.28 31.09 1.01
CA LEU A 4 -40.07 30.47 0.47
C LEU A 4 -40.13 30.60 -1.05
N ASP A 5 -39.28 31.49 -1.58
CA ASP A 5 -39.09 31.75 -3.00
C ASP A 5 -38.86 30.42 -3.76
N ARG A 6 -39.56 30.21 -4.89
CA ARG A 6 -39.50 28.97 -5.71
C ARG A 6 -38.07 28.59 -6.11
N ARG A 7 -37.16 29.58 -6.11
CA ARG A 7 -35.72 29.42 -6.35
C ARG A 7 -35.04 28.59 -5.26
N CYS A 8 -35.44 28.73 -3.99
CA CYS A 8 -34.90 27.94 -2.88
C CYS A 8 -35.35 26.46 -2.91
N GLN A 9 -36.53 26.17 -3.44
CA GLN A 9 -37.05 24.78 -3.50
C GLN A 9 -36.30 23.90 -4.49
N VAL A 10 -35.66 24.47 -5.52
CA VAL A 10 -34.90 23.70 -6.52
C VAL A 10 -33.40 23.64 -6.17
N LEU A 11 -32.88 24.68 -5.50
CA LEU A 11 -31.48 24.73 -5.10
C LEU A 11 -31.14 23.72 -3.98
N LEU A 12 -32.07 23.47 -3.05
CA LEU A 12 -31.87 22.53 -1.95
C LEU A 12 -31.64 21.07 -2.40
N PRO A 13 -32.50 20.47 -3.26
CA PRO A 13 -32.28 19.10 -3.73
C PRO A 13 -31.05 18.97 -4.64
N LEU A 14 -30.73 20.02 -5.42
CA LEU A 14 -29.54 20.02 -6.28
C LEU A 14 -28.25 20.07 -5.45
N ALA A 15 -28.20 20.89 -4.39
CA ALA A 15 -27.08 20.93 -3.46
C ALA A 15 -26.93 19.61 -2.69
N LEU A 16 -28.04 18.95 -2.33
CA LEU A 16 -28.03 17.64 -1.68
C LEU A 16 -27.53 16.53 -2.63
N ALA A 17 -27.93 16.58 -3.91
CA ALA A 17 -27.44 15.66 -4.94
C ALA A 17 -25.94 15.83 -5.22
N LEU A 18 -25.46 17.09 -5.27
CA LEU A 18 -24.02 17.40 -5.41
C LEU A 18 -23.21 16.93 -4.19
N ALA A 19 -23.74 17.11 -2.97
CA ALA A 19 -23.09 16.66 -1.74
C ALA A 19 -22.96 15.12 -1.67
N LEU A 20 -23.92 14.37 -2.21
CA LEU A 20 -23.87 12.90 -2.26
C LEU A 20 -22.83 12.36 -3.26
N THR A 21 -22.53 13.10 -4.32
CA THR A 21 -21.47 12.72 -5.29
C THR A 21 -20.05 13.08 -4.85
N ALA A 22 -19.88 13.90 -3.81
CA ALA A 22 -18.56 14.30 -3.31
C ALA A 22 -17.83 13.18 -2.55
N CYS A 23 -18.52 12.09 -2.22
CA CYS A 23 -17.90 10.84 -1.77
C CYS A 23 -17.49 9.94 -2.94
N ALA A 24 -17.05 10.51 -4.06
CA ALA A 24 -16.40 9.76 -5.12
C ALA A 24 -14.97 9.39 -4.66
N GLY A 25 -14.89 8.23 -4.00
CA GLY A 25 -13.72 7.41 -3.72
C GLY A 25 -12.38 8.12 -3.54
N ARG A 26 -11.89 8.21 -2.29
CA ARG A 26 -10.45 8.04 -2.10
C ARG A 26 -10.12 6.69 -2.73
N GLY A 27 -9.48 6.68 -3.90
CA GLY A 27 -9.02 5.45 -4.53
C GLY A 27 -8.28 4.64 -3.47
N GLY A 28 -8.81 3.47 -3.13
CA GLY A 28 -8.17 2.59 -2.17
C GLY A 28 -6.76 2.22 -2.64
N ILE A 29 -5.94 1.68 -1.74
CA ILE A 29 -4.63 1.13 -2.10
C ILE A 29 -4.80 0.26 -3.36
N PRO A 30 -4.15 0.59 -4.49
CA PRO A 30 -4.07 -0.34 -5.60
C PRO A 30 -3.38 -1.58 -5.07
N ARG A 31 -4.07 -2.74 -5.10
CA ARG A 31 -3.55 -3.99 -4.52
C ARG A 31 -2.14 -4.30 -5.04
N GLU A 32 -1.89 -3.99 -6.30
CA GLU A 32 -0.62 -4.17 -6.99
C GLU A 32 -0.40 -2.98 -7.95
N PRO A 33 0.27 -1.90 -7.50
CA PRO A 33 0.46 -0.72 -8.35
C PRO A 33 1.56 -0.88 -9.40
N PHE A 34 2.32 -1.98 -9.33
CA PHE A 34 3.39 -2.33 -10.26
C PHE A 34 3.22 -3.80 -10.71
N PRO A 35 3.20 -4.08 -12.03
CA PRO A 35 2.95 -5.44 -12.53
C PRO A 35 3.95 -6.50 -12.07
N ASP A 36 5.20 -6.11 -11.81
CA ASP A 36 6.28 -7.01 -11.39
C ASP A 36 6.59 -6.92 -9.89
N VAL A 37 5.74 -6.26 -9.11
CA VAL A 37 5.74 -6.27 -7.64
C VAL A 37 4.42 -6.89 -7.15
N PRO A 38 4.23 -8.20 -7.39
CA PRO A 38 3.01 -8.89 -6.97
C PRO A 38 2.92 -8.99 -5.45
N VAL A 39 1.70 -9.12 -4.95
CA VAL A 39 1.41 -9.28 -3.53
C VAL A 39 0.54 -10.53 -3.33
N PRO A 40 0.78 -11.35 -2.29
CA PRO A 40 -0.04 -12.53 -2.05
C PRO A 40 -1.54 -12.20 -1.98
N ALA A 41 -2.37 -13.03 -2.62
CA ALA A 41 -3.82 -12.84 -2.68
C ALA A 41 -4.53 -12.94 -1.31
N SER A 42 -3.85 -13.46 -0.29
CA SER A 42 -4.34 -13.47 1.10
C SER A 42 -4.10 -12.13 1.82
N PHE A 43 -3.24 -11.25 1.29
CA PHE A 43 -2.90 -10.00 1.97
C PHE A 43 -3.99 -8.95 1.78
N ILE A 44 -4.34 -8.28 2.86
CA ILE A 44 -5.41 -7.29 2.91
C ILE A 44 -4.78 -5.89 2.92
N PRO A 45 -5.08 -5.00 1.96
CA PRO A 45 -4.61 -3.62 2.02
C PRO A 45 -5.11 -2.94 3.30
N TYR A 46 -4.21 -2.38 4.11
CA TYR A 46 -4.52 -2.06 5.51
C TYR A 46 -4.54 -0.56 5.85
N SER A 47 -3.97 0.31 5.02
CA SER A 47 -3.74 1.70 5.45
C SER A 47 -4.02 2.73 4.36
N ASP A 48 -4.59 3.87 4.74
CA ASP A 48 -4.59 5.07 3.91
C ASP A 48 -3.21 5.76 3.86
N GLN A 49 -2.25 5.29 4.67
CA GLN A 49 -0.87 5.76 4.72
C GLN A 49 0.02 5.19 3.60
N TRP A 50 -0.59 4.52 2.62
CA TRP A 50 0.12 4.21 1.39
C TRP A 50 0.43 5.50 0.65
N VAL A 51 1.56 5.53 -0.06
CA VAL A 51 1.94 6.68 -0.87
C VAL A 51 2.59 6.19 -2.15
N ARG A 52 2.36 6.90 -3.25
CA ARG A 52 3.12 6.75 -4.49
C ARG A 52 3.52 8.14 -4.98
N ILE A 53 4.80 8.36 -5.18
CA ILE A 53 5.38 9.61 -5.64
C ILE A 53 6.09 9.33 -6.94
N ARG A 54 5.72 10.07 -7.99
CA ARG A 54 6.35 9.98 -9.30
C ARG A 54 7.04 11.29 -9.63
N SER A 55 8.29 11.21 -10.05
CA SER A 55 9.08 12.32 -10.60
C SER A 55 9.67 11.92 -11.95
N ALA A 56 10.42 12.82 -12.58
CA ALA A 56 11.14 12.51 -13.81
C ALA A 56 12.24 11.44 -13.59
N GLN A 57 12.73 11.31 -12.36
CA GLN A 57 13.87 10.46 -12.02
C GLN A 57 13.44 9.13 -11.38
N ALA A 58 12.27 9.07 -10.73
CA ALA A 58 11.86 7.88 -10.00
C ALA A 58 10.33 7.74 -9.85
N ASP A 59 9.89 6.50 -9.67
CA ASP A 59 8.55 6.14 -9.20
C ASP A 59 8.70 5.34 -7.90
N VAL A 60 8.37 5.97 -6.78
CA VAL A 60 8.56 5.43 -5.44
C VAL A 60 7.20 5.17 -4.82
N ALA A 61 7.03 4.05 -4.13
CA ALA A 61 5.81 3.77 -3.39
C ALA A 61 6.08 3.12 -2.03
N ARG A 62 5.20 3.39 -1.08
CA ARG A 62 5.02 2.61 0.15
C ARG A 62 3.66 1.95 0.10
N LEU A 63 3.64 0.63 0.15
CA LEU A 63 2.44 -0.19 0.15
C LEU A 63 2.33 -0.91 1.48
N ILE A 64 1.13 -0.95 2.05
CA ILE A 64 0.90 -1.45 3.41
C ILE A 64 -0.24 -2.47 3.41
N TYR A 65 0.05 -3.66 3.92
CA TYR A 65 -0.88 -4.78 3.98
C TYR A 65 -0.90 -5.42 5.37
N MET A 66 -1.96 -6.17 5.66
CA MET A 66 -2.04 -7.14 6.73
C MET A 66 -2.06 -8.56 6.16
N SER A 67 -1.54 -9.49 6.95
CA SER A 67 -1.59 -10.92 6.71
C SER A 67 -1.94 -11.66 7.99
N GLU A 68 -2.69 -12.76 7.86
CA GLU A 68 -2.92 -13.72 8.95
C GLU A 68 -1.72 -14.66 9.15
N LEU A 69 -0.80 -14.71 8.19
CA LEU A 69 0.46 -15.45 8.34
C LEU A 69 1.32 -14.77 9.42
N ASP A 70 2.16 -15.56 10.08
CA ASP A 70 3.20 -15.03 10.95
C ASP A 70 4.27 -14.25 10.15
N VAL A 71 5.18 -13.59 10.86
CA VAL A 71 6.21 -12.71 10.26
C VAL A 71 7.06 -13.46 9.22
N GLU A 72 7.42 -14.71 9.51
CA GLU A 72 8.27 -15.51 8.64
C GLU A 72 7.52 -16.01 7.41
N GLY A 73 6.30 -16.51 7.59
CA GLY A 73 5.43 -16.95 6.51
C GLY A 73 5.04 -15.81 5.57
N ALA A 74 4.66 -14.66 6.13
CA ALA A 74 4.37 -13.46 5.34
C ALA A 74 5.60 -13.00 4.54
N GLY A 75 6.77 -12.98 5.16
CA GLY A 75 8.03 -12.64 4.49
C GLY A 75 8.38 -13.63 3.37
N ALA A 76 8.21 -14.93 3.63
CA ALA A 76 8.49 -15.99 2.67
C ALA A 76 7.57 -15.94 1.45
N ALA A 77 6.27 -15.70 1.65
CA ALA A 77 5.28 -15.61 0.58
C ALA A 77 5.60 -14.46 -0.39
N VAL A 78 5.93 -13.28 0.13
CA VAL A 78 6.33 -12.13 -0.71
C VAL A 78 7.66 -12.40 -1.41
N ARG A 79 8.65 -12.94 -0.69
CA ARG A 79 9.96 -13.28 -1.25
C ARG A 79 9.82 -14.22 -2.45
N GLU A 80 9.03 -15.28 -2.33
CA GLU A 80 8.83 -16.25 -3.42
C GLU A 80 8.29 -15.57 -4.68
N LEU A 81 7.28 -14.72 -4.53
CA LEU A 81 6.69 -13.99 -5.65
C LEU A 81 7.68 -13.01 -6.30
N LEU A 82 8.45 -12.28 -5.50
CA LEU A 82 9.47 -11.36 -6.01
C LEU A 82 10.57 -12.10 -6.76
N LEU A 83 11.09 -13.21 -6.21
CA LEU A 83 12.08 -14.05 -6.88
C LEU A 83 11.56 -14.58 -8.23
N LYS A 84 10.30 -15.04 -8.26
CA LYS A 84 9.63 -15.48 -9.49
C LYS A 84 9.50 -14.37 -10.54
N ASN A 85 9.46 -13.11 -10.12
CA ASN A 85 9.35 -11.93 -11.00
C ASN A 85 10.69 -11.25 -11.30
N GLY A 86 11.79 -11.98 -11.10
CA GLY A 86 13.14 -11.56 -11.50
C GLY A 86 13.79 -10.55 -10.54
N TRP A 87 13.29 -10.44 -9.32
CA TRP A 87 13.99 -9.72 -8.25
C TRP A 87 15.04 -10.62 -7.60
N THR A 88 16.15 -10.04 -7.18
CA THR A 88 17.20 -10.75 -6.46
C THR A 88 17.17 -10.35 -4.99
N LEU A 89 17.13 -11.33 -4.08
CA LEU A 89 17.30 -11.06 -2.65
C LEU A 89 18.75 -10.64 -2.36
N VAL A 90 18.92 -9.44 -1.81
CA VAL A 90 20.23 -8.85 -1.48
C VAL A 90 20.55 -9.05 -0.01
N LEU A 91 19.57 -8.84 0.87
CA LEU A 91 19.76 -8.90 2.31
C LEU A 91 18.53 -9.50 3.00
N THR A 92 18.75 -10.22 4.09
CA THR A 92 17.72 -10.57 5.07
C THR A 92 18.23 -10.24 6.46
N ASN A 93 17.42 -9.51 7.22
CA ASN A 93 17.67 -9.18 8.62
C ASN A 93 16.44 -9.55 9.45
N ARG A 94 16.66 -10.26 10.55
CA ARG A 94 15.62 -10.59 11.52
C ARG A 94 15.97 -9.93 12.84
N THR A 95 15.03 -9.17 13.39
CA THR A 95 15.22 -8.40 14.61
C THR A 95 13.91 -8.36 15.41
N LYS A 96 13.92 -7.63 16.54
CA LYS A 96 12.73 -7.33 17.34
C LYS A 96 12.63 -5.82 17.55
N THR A 97 11.40 -5.31 17.68
CA THR A 97 11.18 -3.94 18.17
C THR A 97 11.60 -3.84 19.65
N PRO A 98 11.75 -2.63 20.21
CA PRO A 98 11.98 -2.44 21.64
C PRO A 98 10.91 -3.13 22.51
N ASP A 99 9.66 -3.17 22.04
CA ASP A 99 8.54 -3.84 22.70
C ASP A 99 8.50 -5.36 22.49
N GLY A 100 9.50 -5.93 21.81
CA GLY A 100 9.66 -7.38 21.64
C GLY A 100 9.00 -8.00 20.41
N TYR A 101 8.27 -7.23 19.59
CA TYR A 101 7.61 -7.71 18.38
C TYR A 101 8.61 -8.14 17.32
N LYS A 102 8.41 -9.32 16.72
CA LYS A 102 9.26 -9.85 15.65
C LYS A 102 9.21 -8.96 14.42
N VAL A 103 10.37 -8.77 13.78
CA VAL A 103 10.50 -8.03 12.52
C VAL A 103 11.42 -8.79 11.58
N THR A 104 10.99 -8.99 10.34
CA THR A 104 11.85 -9.44 9.24
C THR A 104 11.92 -8.35 8.18
N ILE A 105 13.13 -7.96 7.83
CA ILE A 105 13.44 -7.00 6.77
C ILE A 105 14.17 -7.75 5.67
N MET A 106 13.74 -7.58 4.42
CA MET A 106 14.41 -8.12 3.25
C MET A 106 14.58 -7.03 2.20
N ASP A 107 15.78 -6.90 1.66
CA ASP A 107 16.06 -5.99 0.56
C ASP A 107 16.24 -6.78 -0.73
N PHE A 108 15.59 -6.32 -1.79
CA PHE A 108 15.65 -6.88 -3.13
C PHE A 108 16.14 -5.85 -4.14
N GLY A 109 16.84 -6.31 -5.15
CA GLY A 109 17.32 -5.50 -6.27
C GLY A 109 16.93 -6.10 -7.61
N LYS A 110 16.65 -5.21 -8.57
CA LYS A 110 16.43 -5.55 -9.98
C LYS A 110 16.97 -4.40 -10.82
N GLU A 111 18.17 -4.57 -11.36
CA GLU A 111 18.89 -3.50 -12.05
C GLU A 111 19.11 -2.27 -11.14
N ALA A 112 18.53 -1.10 -11.48
CA ALA A 112 18.57 0.11 -10.66
C ALA A 112 17.39 0.22 -9.68
N ASP A 113 16.41 -0.70 -9.76
CA ASP A 113 15.24 -0.70 -8.91
C ASP A 113 15.51 -1.47 -7.61
N THR A 114 14.86 -1.03 -6.52
CA THR A 114 14.97 -1.66 -5.20
C THR A 114 13.61 -1.84 -4.54
N ILE A 115 13.50 -2.89 -3.73
CA ILE A 115 12.37 -3.11 -2.83
C ILE A 115 12.89 -3.45 -1.44
N ARG A 116 12.37 -2.75 -0.44
CA ARG A 116 12.47 -3.17 0.97
C ARG A 116 11.14 -3.72 1.43
N LEU A 117 11.14 -5.00 1.79
CA LEU A 117 10.07 -5.68 2.49
C LEU A 117 10.30 -5.57 3.99
N THR A 118 9.29 -5.14 4.74
CA THR A 118 9.28 -5.19 6.21
C THR A 118 8.03 -5.92 6.68
N ALA A 119 8.19 -7.14 7.19
CA ALA A 119 7.14 -7.88 7.89
C ALA A 119 7.33 -7.68 9.40
N ARG A 120 6.29 -7.24 10.10
CA ARG A 120 6.32 -6.95 11.54
C ARG A 120 5.12 -7.56 12.21
N GLU A 121 5.35 -8.20 13.35
CA GLU A 121 4.30 -8.70 14.22
C GLU A 121 3.45 -7.55 14.78
N ALA A 122 2.13 -7.71 14.72
CA ALA A 122 1.15 -6.86 15.38
C ALA A 122 0.24 -7.73 16.26
N ALA A 123 -0.61 -7.11 17.07
CA ALA A 123 -1.38 -7.79 18.11
C ALA A 123 -2.20 -9.01 17.64
N ASN A 124 -2.69 -9.01 16.40
CA ASN A 124 -3.54 -10.06 15.85
C ASN A 124 -3.27 -10.36 14.37
N ALA A 125 -2.18 -9.85 13.81
CA ALA A 125 -1.84 -9.99 12.39
C ALA A 125 -0.35 -9.69 12.18
N THR A 126 0.15 -9.94 10.97
CA THR A 126 1.43 -9.42 10.51
C THR A 126 1.21 -8.20 9.63
N HIS A 127 1.83 -7.09 10.00
CA HIS A 127 1.92 -5.90 9.17
C HIS A 127 3.03 -6.07 8.14
N VAL A 128 2.70 -5.90 6.86
CA VAL A 128 3.66 -6.03 5.77
C VAL A 128 3.75 -4.72 5.01
N GLU A 129 4.94 -4.13 4.99
CA GLU A 129 5.26 -2.95 4.20
C GLU A 129 6.18 -3.31 3.03
N LEU A 130 5.83 -2.82 1.84
CA LEU A 130 6.69 -2.82 0.66
C LEU A 130 7.04 -1.38 0.30
N SER A 131 8.31 -1.03 0.52
CA SER A 131 8.90 0.22 0.04
C SER A 131 9.59 -0.05 -1.30
N VAL A 132 8.98 0.43 -2.38
CA VAL A 132 9.43 0.24 -3.77
C VAL A 132 10.08 1.54 -4.25
N ALA A 133 11.26 1.46 -4.86
CA ALA A 133 11.87 2.59 -5.56
C ALA A 133 12.30 2.14 -6.96
N ARG A 134 11.65 2.69 -7.98
CA ARG A 134 11.99 2.47 -9.39
C ARG A 134 12.72 3.66 -9.95
N MET A 135 13.86 3.45 -10.58
CA MET A 135 14.66 4.53 -11.15
C MET A 135 14.40 4.64 -12.65
N THR A 136 14.04 5.83 -13.11
CA THR A 136 13.91 6.09 -14.55
C THR A 136 15.30 6.12 -15.16
N ARG A 137 15.58 5.23 -16.11
CA ARG A 137 16.82 5.31 -16.89
C ARG A 137 16.80 6.59 -17.74
N ARG A 138 17.88 7.35 -17.69
CA ARG A 138 18.15 8.42 -18.65
C ARG A 138 18.76 7.85 -19.92
#